data_AF-A0AA37SLK3-F1
#
_entry.id   AF-A0AA37SLK3-F1
#
_cell.length_a   1.000
_cell.length_b   1.000
_cell.length_c   1.000
_cell.angle_alpha   90.00
_cell.angle_beta   90.00
_cell.angle_gamma   90.00
#
_symmetry.space_group_name_H-M   'P 1'
#
loop_
_entity.id
_entity.type
_entity.pdbx_description
1 polymer ?
#
loop_
_entity_poly.entity_id
_entity_poly.type
_entity_poly.pdbx_seq_one_letter_code
_entity_poly.pdbx_strand_id
1 'polypeptide(L)'
;MKNLILMMFLGLVTFQVQAQGQGQGERRVERPSELESAAYIAMVDSMSLDAEQKIQFDAVQVMYQDKLKKMMTEAREKGVEREEIREVMQGLNKEQDGVLKNLLTESQYKIYTEYKAERQKNRGSRRGNRGGGGGRG
;
A
#
# COMPACT_ATOMS: atom_id res chain seq x y z
N MET A 1 -7.70 62.38 31.84
CA MET A 1 -7.41 60.92 31.90
C MET A 1 -8.67 60.16 31.52
N LYS A 2 -8.54 59.25 30.54
CA LYS A 2 -9.43 58.15 30.10
C LYS A 2 -9.45 58.07 28.56
N ASN A 3 -8.39 57.44 28.02
CA ASN A 3 -8.28 56.58 26.80
C ASN A 3 -9.13 57.03 25.59
N LEU A 4 -8.64 57.75 24.57
CA LEU A 4 -7.65 57.42 23.52
C LEU A 4 -7.79 56.02 22.86
N ILE A 5 -7.81 56.02 21.51
CA ILE A 5 -7.53 54.90 20.57
C ILE A 5 -8.76 54.02 20.26
N LEU A 6 -9.19 53.73 19.02
CA LEU A 6 -8.64 53.91 17.66
C LEU A 6 -9.78 53.79 16.64
N MET A 7 -9.60 54.47 15.52
CA MET A 7 -10.22 54.23 14.22
C MET A 7 -10.29 52.74 13.83
N MET A 8 -11.25 52.34 13.00
CA MET A 8 -11.05 52.29 11.54
C MET A 8 -12.26 51.70 10.81
N PHE A 9 -12.66 52.45 9.79
CA PHE A 9 -13.71 52.19 8.82
C PHE A 9 -13.34 51.06 7.82
N LEU A 10 -14.40 50.56 7.18
CA LEU A 10 -14.50 50.16 5.76
C LEU A 10 -14.04 48.75 5.33
N GLY A 11 -14.95 48.09 4.60
CA GLY A 11 -14.58 47.39 3.37
C GLY A 11 -15.04 45.94 3.25
N LEU A 12 -16.27 45.73 2.78
CA LEU A 12 -16.67 44.49 2.10
C LEU A 12 -15.77 44.26 0.89
N VAL A 13 -14.99 43.17 0.90
CA VAL A 13 -14.37 42.61 -0.30
C VAL A 13 -14.91 41.20 -0.47
N THR A 14 -15.76 41.03 -1.48
CA THR A 14 -16.21 39.74 -1.99
C THR A 14 -15.03 38.99 -2.58
N PHE A 15 -14.71 37.81 -2.02
CA PHE A 15 -13.75 36.90 -2.64
C PHE A 15 -14.39 36.24 -3.87
N GLN A 16 -14.06 36.76 -5.06
CA GLN A 16 -14.13 35.96 -6.28
C GLN A 16 -12.90 35.05 -6.31
N VAL A 17 -13.09 33.76 -6.02
CA VAL A 17 -12.07 32.74 -6.27
C VAL A 17 -12.19 32.32 -7.72
N GLN A 18 -11.41 32.99 -8.57
CA GLN A 18 -11.04 32.48 -9.88
C GLN A 18 -9.52 32.32 -9.87
N ALA A 19 -9.05 31.19 -9.35
CA ALA A 19 -7.67 30.76 -9.48
C ALA A 19 -7.59 29.69 -10.57
N GLN A 20 -7.08 30.13 -11.72
CA GLN A 20 -6.56 29.31 -12.81
C GLN A 20 -5.64 28.20 -12.31
N GLY A 21 -5.59 27.13 -13.09
CA GLY A 21 -4.96 25.87 -12.74
C GLY A 21 -3.50 25.93 -12.32
N GLN A 22 -3.16 25.02 -11.43
CA GLN A 22 -1.82 24.51 -11.25
C GLN A 22 -1.90 23.12 -10.63
N GLY A 23 -1.26 22.16 -11.29
CA GLY A 23 -0.75 20.92 -10.71
C GLY A 23 -1.76 20.12 -9.89
N GLN A 24 -2.41 19.15 -10.54
CA GLN A 24 -2.90 17.96 -9.87
C GLN A 24 -1.68 17.14 -9.41
N GLY A 25 -0.92 17.68 -8.45
CA GLY A 25 0.00 16.92 -7.64
C GLY A 25 -0.88 15.98 -6.84
N GLU A 26 -0.99 14.74 -7.32
CA GLU A 26 -1.49 13.63 -6.55
C GLU A 26 -0.90 13.76 -5.15
N ARG A 27 -1.74 14.12 -4.17
CA ARG A 27 -1.41 13.83 -2.78
C ARG A 27 -1.11 12.33 -2.81
N ARG A 28 0.17 11.95 -2.70
CA ARG A 28 0.55 10.58 -2.36
C ARG A 28 -0.08 10.37 -1.01
N VAL A 29 -1.33 9.89 -1.00
CA VAL A 29 -1.89 9.25 0.17
C VAL A 29 -0.95 8.07 0.38
N GLU A 30 -0.06 8.19 1.35
CA GLU A 30 0.77 7.08 1.78
C GLU A 30 -0.20 5.96 2.10
N ARG A 31 -0.22 4.96 1.21
CA ARG A 31 -1.04 3.77 1.45
C ARG A 31 -0.44 3.10 2.68
N PRO A 32 -1.25 2.75 3.68
CA PRO A 32 -0.77 1.95 4.81
C PRO A 32 0.02 0.76 4.29
N SER A 33 1.06 0.36 5.03
CA SER A 33 1.81 -0.84 4.69
C SER A 33 0.83 -2.02 4.55
N GLU A 34 1.14 -3.01 3.70
CA GLU A 34 0.24 -4.16 3.53
C GLU A 34 -0.07 -4.84 4.89
N LEU A 35 0.90 -4.79 5.81
CA LEU A 35 0.83 -5.33 7.18
C LEU A 35 -0.10 -4.53 8.10
N GLU A 36 -0.40 -3.28 7.78
CA GLU A 36 -1.37 -2.44 8.52
C GLU A 36 -2.78 -2.51 7.92
N SER A 37 -2.96 -3.21 6.80
CA SER A 37 -4.27 -3.26 6.16
C SER A 37 -5.26 -4.08 6.99
N ALA A 38 -6.51 -3.60 7.08
CA ALA A 38 -7.57 -4.31 7.81
C ALA A 38 -7.76 -5.76 7.31
N ALA A 39 -7.56 -6.01 6.01
CA ALA A 39 -7.63 -7.35 5.44
C ALA A 39 -6.49 -8.26 5.93
N TYR A 40 -5.28 -7.71 6.09
CA TYR A 40 -4.15 -8.45 6.65
C TYR A 40 -4.38 -8.77 8.13
N ILE A 41 -4.81 -7.77 8.91
CA ILE A 41 -5.11 -7.94 10.35
C ILE A 41 -6.16 -9.03 10.54
N ALA A 42 -7.29 -8.95 9.82
CA ALA A 42 -8.35 -9.95 9.89
C ALA A 42 -7.87 -11.36 9.50
N MET A 43 -6.97 -11.47 8.51
CA MET A 43 -6.38 -12.75 8.14
C MET A 43 -5.51 -13.31 9.27
N VAL A 44 -4.63 -12.50 9.87
CA VAL A 44 -3.79 -12.93 11.00
C VAL A 44 -4.64 -13.37 12.19
N ASP A 45 -5.68 -12.60 12.52
CA ASP A 45 -6.61 -12.94 13.60
C ASP A 45 -7.31 -14.28 13.32
N SER A 46 -7.72 -14.53 12.07
CA SER A 46 -8.38 -15.79 11.69
C SER A 46 -7.49 -17.03 11.76
N MET A 47 -6.16 -16.87 11.69
CA MET A 47 -5.22 -17.98 11.82
C MET A 47 -5.07 -18.47 13.27
N SER A 48 -5.52 -17.68 14.25
CA SER A 48 -5.42 -18.02 15.68
C SER A 48 -4.02 -18.54 16.07
N LEU A 49 -2.97 -17.82 15.62
CA LEU A 49 -1.59 -18.17 15.89
C LEU A 49 -1.31 -18.13 17.40
N ASP A 50 -0.52 -19.08 17.90
CA ASP A 50 0.03 -18.94 19.25
C ASP A 50 1.08 -17.80 19.31
N ALA A 51 1.50 -17.45 20.53
CA ALA A 51 2.39 -16.30 20.74
C ALA A 51 3.75 -16.46 20.03
N GLU A 52 4.30 -17.68 19.98
CA GLU A 52 5.59 -17.92 19.35
C GLU A 52 5.46 -17.91 17.83
N GLN A 53 4.46 -18.62 17.30
CA GLN A 53 4.13 -18.60 15.87
C GLN A 53 3.86 -17.19 15.38
N LYS A 54 3.16 -16.35 16.16
CA LYS A 54 2.87 -14.97 15.80
C LYS A 54 4.14 -14.13 15.68
N ILE A 55 5.06 -14.22 16.65
CA ILE A 55 6.34 -13.49 16.60
C ILE A 55 7.14 -13.91 15.36
N GLN A 56 7.24 -15.21 15.11
CA GLN A 56 7.97 -15.74 13.95
C GLN A 56 7.30 -15.35 12.63
N PHE A 57 5.96 -15.40 12.57
CA PHE A 57 5.20 -15.00 11.39
C PHE A 57 5.40 -13.52 11.07
N ASP A 58 5.26 -12.65 12.08
CA ASP A 58 5.46 -11.20 11.91
C ASP A 58 6.89 -10.91 11.43
N ALA A 59 7.91 -11.58 12.00
CA ALA A 59 9.29 -11.46 11.54
C ALA A 59 9.47 -11.88 10.07
N VAL A 60 8.88 -13.01 9.66
CA VAL A 60 8.92 -13.48 8.26
C VAL A 60 8.26 -12.46 7.32
N GLN A 61 7.15 -11.86 7.72
CA GLN A 61 6.46 -10.86 6.91
C GLN A 61 7.25 -9.56 6.77
N VAL A 62 7.86 -9.07 7.85
CA VAL A 62 8.74 -7.88 7.83
C VAL A 62 9.95 -8.12 6.92
N MET A 63 10.65 -9.24 7.11
CA MET A 63 11.81 -9.59 6.26
C MET A 63 11.44 -9.67 4.78
N TYR A 64 10.28 -10.26 4.46
CA TYR A 64 9.80 -10.33 3.10
C TYR A 64 9.53 -8.94 2.51
N GLN A 65 8.84 -8.05 3.25
CA GLN A 65 8.54 -6.69 2.78
C GLN A 65 9.81 -5.86 2.58
N ASP A 66 10.79 -5.99 3.47
CA ASP A 66 12.07 -5.28 3.36
C ASP A 66 12.87 -5.77 2.14
N LYS A 67 12.98 -7.08 1.95
CA LYS A 67 13.59 -7.68 0.75
C LYS A 67 12.90 -7.20 -0.52
N LEU A 68 11.56 -7.23 -0.54
CA LEU A 68 10.75 -6.77 -1.65
C LEU A 68 11.02 -5.30 -1.96
N LYS A 69 10.98 -4.42 -0.95
CA LYS A 69 11.21 -2.98 -1.10
C LYS A 69 12.61 -2.70 -1.63
N LYS A 70 13.63 -3.37 -1.10
CA LYS A 70 15.02 -3.25 -1.55
C LYS A 70 15.15 -3.66 -3.02
N MET A 71 14.68 -4.86 -3.37
CA MET A 71 14.73 -5.37 -4.75
C MET A 71 14.00 -4.43 -5.72
N MET A 72 12.80 -3.96 -5.38
CA MET A 72 12.03 -3.06 -6.25
C MET A 72 12.68 -1.68 -6.40
N THR A 73 13.41 -1.22 -5.39
CA THR A 73 14.17 0.04 -5.47
C THR A 73 15.37 -0.14 -6.41
N GLU A 74 16.17 -1.17 -6.18
CA GLU A 74 17.33 -1.48 -7.04
C GLU A 74 16.93 -1.75 -8.50
N ALA A 75 15.83 -2.48 -8.71
CA ALA A 75 15.32 -2.76 -10.05
C ALA A 75 14.91 -1.49 -10.80
N ARG A 76 14.34 -0.50 -10.10
CA ARG A 76 13.99 0.79 -10.68
C ARG A 76 15.23 1.62 -11.02
N GLU A 77 16.22 1.62 -10.14
CA GLU A 77 17.47 2.37 -10.34
C GLU A 77 18.30 1.80 -11.50
N LYS A 78 18.33 0.47 -11.64
CA LYS A 78 19.08 -0.23 -12.69
C LYS A 78 18.31 -0.39 -14.00
N GLY A 79 17.03 0.01 -14.04
CA GLY A 79 16.19 -0.15 -15.23
C GLY A 79 15.95 -1.61 -15.62
N VAL A 80 15.81 -2.50 -14.63
CA VAL A 80 15.67 -3.94 -14.84
C VAL A 80 14.40 -4.26 -15.62
N GLU A 81 14.52 -5.20 -16.56
CA GLU A 81 13.42 -5.64 -17.41
C GLU A 81 12.29 -6.30 -16.61
N ARG A 82 11.07 -6.18 -17.13
CA ARG A 82 9.88 -6.67 -16.40
C ARG A 82 9.89 -8.16 -16.13
N GLU A 83 10.48 -8.94 -17.03
CA GLU A 83 10.52 -10.40 -16.87
C GLU A 83 11.52 -10.82 -15.79
N GLU A 84 12.66 -10.14 -15.70
CA GLU A 84 13.63 -10.36 -14.63
C GLU A 84 13.04 -9.95 -13.26
N ILE A 85 12.31 -8.83 -13.19
CA ILE A 85 11.55 -8.48 -11.97
C ILE A 85 10.57 -9.58 -11.60
N ARG A 86 9.87 -10.17 -12.58
CA ARG A 86 8.92 -11.27 -12.31
C ARG A 86 9.63 -12.49 -11.75
N GLU A 87 10.74 -12.90 -12.33
CA GLU A 87 11.52 -14.06 -11.86
C GLU A 87 12.00 -13.86 -10.43
N VAL A 88 12.57 -12.70 -10.12
CA VAL A 88 13.03 -12.34 -8.77
C VAL A 88 11.86 -12.36 -7.78
N MET A 89 10.71 -11.81 -8.16
CA MET A 89 9.50 -11.84 -7.34
C MET A 89 9.00 -13.26 -7.08
N GLN A 90 9.04 -14.14 -8.09
CA GLN A 90 8.69 -15.54 -7.92
C GLN A 90 9.66 -16.25 -6.96
N GLY A 91 10.95 -15.97 -7.05
CA GLY A 91 11.95 -16.49 -6.13
C GLY A 91 11.67 -16.10 -4.69
N LEU A 92 11.43 -14.81 -4.44
CA LEU A 92 11.11 -14.29 -3.10
C LEU A 92 9.81 -14.90 -2.54
N ASN A 93 8.80 -15.09 -3.38
CA ASN A 93 7.56 -15.77 -2.98
C ASN A 93 7.79 -17.23 -2.60
N LYS A 94 8.60 -17.97 -3.36
CA LYS A 94 8.93 -19.37 -3.07
C LYS A 94 9.70 -19.50 -1.76
N GLU A 95 10.65 -18.60 -1.52
CA GLU A 95 11.41 -18.55 -0.26
C GLU A 95 10.46 -18.35 0.92
N GLN A 96 9.57 -17.35 0.84
CA GLN A 96 8.60 -17.08 1.89
C GLN A 96 7.65 -18.25 2.13
N ASP A 97 7.08 -18.81 1.06
CA ASP A 97 6.15 -19.94 1.16
C ASP A 97 6.85 -21.17 1.79
N GLY A 98 8.13 -21.40 1.50
CA GLY A 98 8.92 -22.46 2.11
C GLY A 98 9.06 -22.29 3.63
N VAL A 99 9.38 -21.07 4.09
CA VAL A 99 9.48 -20.77 5.52
C VAL A 99 8.11 -20.89 6.20
N LEU A 100 7.06 -20.35 5.59
CA LEU A 100 5.71 -20.36 6.18
C LEU A 100 5.09 -21.76 6.25
N LYS A 101 5.38 -22.66 5.31
CA LYS A 101 4.93 -24.06 5.38
C LYS A 101 5.49 -24.82 6.58
N ASN A 102 6.68 -24.47 7.04
CA ASN A 102 7.30 -25.09 8.20
C ASN A 102 6.82 -24.46 9.51
N LEU A 103 6.43 -23.17 9.47
CA LEU A 103 5.97 -22.42 10.62
C LEU A 103 4.49 -22.66 10.95
N LEU A 104 3.65 -22.72 9.92
CA LEU A 104 2.20 -22.77 10.03
C LEU A 104 1.69 -24.21 9.92
N THR A 105 0.58 -24.48 10.59
CA THR A 105 -0.19 -25.70 10.33
C THR A 105 -0.83 -25.64 8.93
N GLU A 106 -1.28 -26.78 8.40
CA GLU A 106 -1.91 -26.85 7.08
C GLU A 106 -3.14 -25.93 6.97
N SER A 107 -3.96 -25.85 8.01
CA SER A 107 -5.16 -24.99 8.04
C SER A 107 -4.79 -23.51 8.04
N GLN A 108 -3.81 -23.10 8.84
CA GLN A 108 -3.29 -21.73 8.88
C GLN A 108 -2.64 -21.33 7.55
N TYR A 109 -1.86 -22.24 6.95
CA TYR A 109 -1.24 -22.02 5.65
C TYR A 109 -2.29 -21.87 4.54
N LYS A 110 -3.38 -22.66 4.58
CA LYS A 110 -4.51 -22.52 3.65
C LYS A 110 -5.15 -21.14 3.74
N ILE A 111 -5.43 -20.64 4.95
CA ILE A 111 -5.94 -19.26 5.17
C ILE A 111 -5.01 -18.23 4.53
N TYR A 112 -3.70 -18.34 4.79
CA TYR A 112 -2.72 -17.42 4.23
C TYR A 112 -2.67 -17.44 2.69
N THR A 113 -2.70 -18.62 2.09
CA THR A 113 -2.66 -18.75 0.61
C THR A 113 -3.93 -18.23 -0.06
N GLU A 114 -5.10 -18.45 0.54
CA GLU A 114 -6.38 -17.88 0.08
C GLU A 114 -6.35 -16.35 0.12
N TYR A 115 -5.86 -15.77 1.22
CA TYR A 115 -5.62 -14.34 1.32
C TYR A 115 -4.72 -13.82 0.20
N LYS A 116 -3.57 -14.46 -0.06
CA LYS A 116 -2.66 -14.07 -1.15
C LYS A 116 -3.35 -14.12 -2.52
N ALA A 117 -4.11 -15.18 -2.79
CA ALA A 117 -4.81 -15.35 -4.06
C ALA A 117 -5.87 -14.25 -4.27
N GLU A 118 -6.63 -13.91 -3.23
CA GLU A 118 -7.62 -12.84 -3.28
C GLU A 118 -6.96 -11.47 -3.53
N ARG A 119 -5.86 -11.16 -2.82
CA ARG A 119 -5.08 -9.93 -3.04
C ARG A 119 -4.54 -9.84 -4.46
N GLN A 120 -4.07 -10.96 -5.02
CA GLN A 120 -3.62 -11.01 -6.41
C GLN A 120 -4.76 -10.74 -7.41
N LYS A 121 -5.92 -11.37 -7.21
CA LYS A 121 -7.11 -11.14 -8.04
C LYS A 121 -7.51 -9.66 -8.02
N ASN A 122 -7.60 -9.07 -6.83
CA ASN A 122 -7.99 -7.67 -6.65
C ASN A 122 -7.00 -6.67 -7.28
N ARG A 123 -5.70 -7.00 -7.33
CA ARG A 123 -4.69 -6.22 -8.05
C ARG A 123 -4.83 -6.33 -9.58
N GLY A 124 -5.17 -7.52 -10.08
CA GLY A 124 -5.43 -7.76 -11.51
C GLY A 124 -6.69 -7.05 -12.02
N SER A 125 -7.79 -7.12 -11.27
CA SER A 125 -9.08 -6.54 -11.66
C SER A 125 -9.05 -5.01 -11.77
N ARG A 126 -8.22 -4.31 -10.98
CA ARG A 126 -8.07 -2.84 -11.07
C ARG A 126 -7.32 -2.36 -12.31
N ARG A 127 -6.59 -3.23 -13.00
CA ARG A 127 -5.85 -2.88 -14.23
C ARG A 127 -6.75 -2.87 -15.47
N GLY A 128 -7.89 -3.57 -15.43
CA GLY A 128 -8.88 -3.59 -16.51
C GLY A 128 -9.79 -2.36 -16.57
N ASN A 129 -9.94 -1.61 -15.47
CA ASN A 129 -10.91 -0.50 -15.38
C ASN A 129 -10.30 0.90 -15.58
N ARG A 130 -9.04 1.00 -16.02
CA ARG A 130 -8.34 2.27 -16.32
C ARG A 130 -7.99 2.45 -17.81
N GLY A 131 -8.59 1.64 -18.68
CA GLY A 131 -8.30 1.61 -20.12
C GLY A 131 -9.47 2.00 -21.05
N GLY A 132 -10.54 2.60 -20.54
CA GLY A 132 -11.71 2.91 -21.37
C GLY A 132 -12.50 4.10 -20.85
N GLY A 133 -12.15 5.31 -21.28
CA GLY A 133 -12.97 6.49 -21.01
C GLY A 133 -12.29 7.77 -21.44
N GLY A 134 -12.62 8.26 -22.65
CA GLY A 134 -12.32 9.63 -23.06
C GLY A 134 -11.70 9.81 -24.45
N GLY A 135 -12.20 9.08 -25.45
CA GLY A 135 -11.82 9.30 -26.85
C GLY A 135 -12.98 9.00 -27.78
N ARG A 136 -14.07 9.78 -27.69
CA ARG A 136 -15.15 9.85 -28.69
C ARG A 136 -15.89 11.19 -28.54
N GLY A 137 -15.95 11.97 -29.62
CA GLY A 137 -16.78 13.18 -29.77
C GLY A 137 -15.97 14.44 -29.94
#